data_AF-A0A417IHM4-F1
#
_entry.id   AF-A0A417IHM4-F1
#
_cell.length_a   1.000
_cell.length_b   1.000
_cell.length_c   1.000
_cell.angle_alpha   90.00
_cell.angle_beta   90.00
_cell.angle_gamma   90.00
#
_symmetry.space_group_name_H-M   'P 1'
#
loop_
_entity.id
_entity.type
_entity.pdbx_description
1 polymer ?
#
loop_
_entity_poly.entity_id
_entity_poly.type
_entity_poly.pdbx_seq_one_letter_code
_entity_poly.pdbx_strand_id
1 'polypeptide(L)'
;MPDFLIKIEENGDSQYMIVDAKFSDYSSVRRYYVKDLVFKYLFSISPIEENELVCGLCIMYGKCKSKERLQTAYDKQILGTEIYPFIEIFPLIERIDSAGQYEKMDRLLKKLL
;
A
#
# COMPACT_ATOMS: atom_id res chain seq x y z
N MET A 1 12.89 5.29 7.88
CA MET A 1 12.03 6.19 7.11
C MET A 1 11.46 5.42 5.93
N PRO A 2 10.14 5.52 5.66
CA PRO A 2 9.54 5.00 4.42
C PRO A 2 10.05 5.79 3.20
N ASP A 3 9.86 5.25 2.01
CA ASP A 3 10.24 5.94 0.77
C ASP A 3 9.29 7.10 0.48
N PHE A 4 7.98 6.90 0.72
CA PHE A 4 6.99 7.98 0.64
C PHE A 4 5.93 7.86 1.75
N LEU A 5 5.31 9.01 2.05
CA LEU A 5 4.12 9.11 2.87
C LEU A 5 3.09 9.93 2.08
N ILE A 6 1.92 9.36 1.83
CA ILE A 6 0.83 10.05 1.15
C ILE A 6 -0.16 10.49 2.21
N LYS A 7 -0.40 11.81 2.30
CA LYS A 7 -1.43 12.41 3.16
C LYS A 7 -2.63 12.78 2.30
N ILE A 8 -3.82 12.42 2.75
CA ILE A 8 -5.10 12.91 2.23
C ILE A 8 -5.79 13.65 3.37
N GLU A 9 -6.25 14.86 3.09
CA GLU A 9 -6.88 15.73 4.08
C GLU A 9 -8.25 16.14 3.56
N GLU A 10 -9.28 15.84 4.34
CA GLU A 10 -10.66 16.12 3.98
C GLU A 10 -11.47 16.46 5.23
N ASN A 11 -12.22 17.58 5.19
CA ASN A 11 -13.09 18.04 6.28
C ASN A 11 -12.41 18.15 7.67
N GLY A 12 -11.10 18.34 7.70
CA GLY A 12 -10.31 18.42 8.93
C GLY A 12 -9.78 17.07 9.41
N ASP A 13 -10.17 15.94 8.82
CA ASP A 13 -9.57 14.63 9.07
C ASP A 13 -8.36 14.42 8.15
N SER A 14 -7.37 13.65 8.62
CA SER A 14 -6.15 13.36 7.86
C SER A 14 -5.83 11.88 7.84
N GLN A 15 -5.70 11.34 6.64
CA GLN A 15 -5.37 9.95 6.38
C GLN A 15 -3.98 9.82 5.78
N TYR A 16 -3.21 8.85 6.27
CA TYR A 16 -1.84 8.60 5.88
C TYR A 16 -1.68 7.19 5.31
N MET A 17 -1.16 7.08 4.08
CA MET A 17 -0.71 5.83 3.50
C MET A 17 0.81 5.81 3.43
N ILE A 18 1.42 4.78 4.04
CA ILE A 18 2.86 4.57 4.00
C ILE A 18 3.19 3.83 2.71
N VAL A 19 4.21 4.29 1.97
CA VAL A 19 4.65 3.64 0.73
C VAL A 19 6.12 3.31 0.82
N ASP A 20 6.47 2.08 0.44
CA ASP A 20 7.84 1.59 0.46
C ASP A 20 8.11 0.78 -0.82
N ALA A 21 9.17 1.12 -1.56
CA ALA A 21 9.49 0.55 -2.85
C ALA A 21 10.60 -0.51 -2.73
N LYS A 22 10.43 -1.60 -3.49
CA LYS A 22 11.37 -2.71 -3.56
C LYS A 22 11.62 -3.12 -4.99
N PHE A 23 12.88 -3.09 -5.44
CA PHE A 23 13.24 -3.63 -6.75
C PHE A 23 13.33 -5.17 -6.70
N SER A 24 12.17 -5.80 -6.54
CA SER A 24 12.00 -7.23 -6.36
C SER A 24 10.75 -7.73 -7.09
N ASP A 25 10.55 -9.04 -7.12
CA ASP A 25 9.34 -9.67 -7.65
C ASP A 25 8.28 -9.85 -6.56
N TYR A 26 7.04 -10.13 -6.96
CA TYR A 26 5.92 -10.32 -6.05
C TYR A 26 6.18 -11.38 -4.97
N SER A 27 6.74 -12.53 -5.34
CA SER A 27 6.92 -13.66 -4.41
C SER A 27 7.95 -13.31 -3.35
N SER A 28 9.04 -12.67 -3.76
CA SER A 28 10.08 -12.16 -2.87
C SER A 28 9.53 -11.08 -1.93
N VAL A 29 8.73 -10.13 -2.43
CA VAL A 29 8.07 -9.11 -1.59
C VAL A 29 7.17 -9.75 -0.54
N ARG A 30 6.25 -10.62 -0.97
CA ARG A 30 5.31 -11.30 -0.07
C ARG A 30 6.01 -12.12 1.01
N ARG A 31 7.07 -12.85 0.64
CA ARG A 31 7.76 -13.78 1.54
C ARG A 31 8.72 -13.09 2.51
N TYR A 32 9.47 -12.08 2.06
CA TYR A 32 10.60 -11.55 2.81
C TYR A 32 10.37 -10.14 3.35
N TYR A 33 9.54 -9.32 2.71
CA TYR A 33 9.45 -7.89 3.06
C TYR A 33 8.18 -7.54 3.82
N VAL A 34 7.04 -8.18 3.56
CA VAL A 34 5.76 -7.85 4.21
C VAL A 34 5.89 -7.82 5.72
N LYS A 35 6.40 -8.89 6.34
CA LYS A 35 6.52 -8.99 7.80
C LYS A 35 7.35 -7.84 8.36
N ASP A 36 8.54 -7.64 7.81
CA ASP A 36 9.50 -6.66 8.34
C ASP A 36 8.99 -5.22 8.17
N LEU A 37 8.35 -4.90 7.04
CA LEU A 37 7.79 -3.57 6.79
C LEU A 37 6.56 -3.30 7.65
N VAL A 38 5.71 -4.30 7.90
CA VAL A 38 4.57 -4.17 8.82
C VAL A 38 5.06 -3.85 10.24
N PHE A 39 6.03 -4.60 10.75
CA PHE A 39 6.62 -4.32 12.07
C PHE A 39 7.30 -2.95 12.13
N LYS A 40 8.04 -2.60 11.08
CA LYS A 40 8.79 -1.34 11.01
C LYS A 40 7.86 -0.11 10.94
N TYR A 41 6.71 -0.23 10.29
CA TYR A 41 5.86 0.92 10.00
C TYR A 41 4.53 0.88 10.75
N LEU A 42 3.68 -0.12 10.51
CA LEU A 42 2.34 -0.16 11.11
C LEU A 42 2.36 -0.38 12.62
N PHE A 43 3.41 -1.02 13.16
CA PHE A 43 3.57 -1.22 14.61
C PHE A 43 4.37 -0.12 15.29
N SER A 44 5.10 0.70 14.53
CA SER A 44 6.06 1.68 15.10
C SER A 44 5.70 3.14 14.80
N ILE A 45 4.71 3.39 13.94
CA ILE A 45 4.25 4.71 13.55
C ILE A 45 2.80 4.85 13.99
N SER A 46 2.52 5.90 14.75
CA SER A 46 1.16 6.31 15.12
C SER A 46 0.96 7.78 14.76
N PRO A 47 -0.28 8.18 14.45
CA PRO A 47 -0.63 9.59 14.40
C PRO A 47 -0.45 10.30 15.75
N ILE A 48 -0.36 11.63 15.72
CA ILE A 48 -0.23 12.46 16.93
C ILE A 48 -1.60 13.00 17.34
N GLU A 49 -2.40 13.44 16.37
CA GLU A 49 -3.72 14.01 16.62
C GLU A 49 -4.84 12.96 16.49
N GLU A 50 -5.97 13.18 17.17
CA GLU A 50 -7.09 12.22 17.20
C GLU A 50 -7.86 12.09 15.87
N ASN A 51 -7.82 13.14 15.05
CA ASN A 51 -8.41 13.22 13.71
C ASN A 51 -7.46 12.70 12.62
N GLU A 52 -6.31 12.13 13.03
CA GLU A 52 -5.32 11.58 12.11
C GLU A 52 -5.29 10.05 12.15
N LEU A 53 -5.00 9.43 11.01
CA LEU A 53 -5.12 8.00 10.87
C LEU A 53 -4.10 7.41 9.89
N VAL A 54 -3.42 6.32 10.23
CA VAL A 54 -2.57 5.55 9.31
C VAL A 54 -3.38 4.43 8.65
N CYS A 55 -3.79 4.64 7.41
CA CYS A 55 -4.70 3.75 6.67
C CYS A 55 -4.08 2.44 6.23
N GLY A 56 -2.78 2.42 5.97
CA GLY A 56 -2.12 1.20 5.57
C GLY A 56 -0.75 1.38 4.95
N LEU A 57 -0.24 0.25 4.46
CA LEU A 57 1.05 0.11 3.83
C LEU A 57 0.88 -0.34 2.38
N CYS A 58 1.45 0.42 1.45
CA CYS A 58 1.61 0.03 0.05
C CYS A 58 3.08 -0.33 -0.21
N ILE A 59 3.34 -1.56 -0.62
CA ILE A 59 4.67 -2.03 -0.99
C ILE A 59 4.76 -2.07 -2.51
N MET A 60 5.46 -1.10 -3.09
CA MET A 60 5.67 -1.04 -4.54
C MET A 60 6.77 -2.00 -4.97
N TYR A 61 6.58 -2.74 -6.07
CA TYR A 61 7.60 -3.65 -6.58
C TYR A 61 7.87 -3.53 -8.09
N GLY A 62 9.16 -3.58 -8.42
CA GLY A 62 9.67 -3.23 -9.75
C GLY A 62 9.90 -4.38 -10.73
N LYS A 63 10.13 -5.61 -10.26
CA LYS A 63 10.34 -6.78 -11.14
C LYS A 63 8.99 -7.42 -11.47
N CYS A 64 8.16 -6.66 -12.16
CA CYS A 64 6.80 -7.06 -12.49
C CYS A 64 6.54 -7.16 -14.01
N LYS A 65 5.49 -7.88 -14.39
CA LYS A 65 4.98 -7.98 -15.78
C LYS A 65 3.71 -7.15 -15.93
N SER A 66 3.39 -6.75 -17.16
CA SER A 66 2.19 -5.93 -17.46
C SER A 66 0.89 -6.50 -16.88
N LYS A 67 0.76 -7.83 -16.87
CA LYS A 67 -0.41 -8.55 -16.36
C LYS A 67 -0.56 -8.59 -14.84
N GLU A 68 0.47 -8.23 -14.08
CA GLU A 68 0.39 -8.25 -12.61
C GLU A 68 -0.46 -7.08 -12.11
N ARG A 69 -1.28 -7.38 -11.11
CA ARG A 69 -2.29 -6.48 -10.54
C ARG A 69 -1.94 -6.15 -9.09
N LEU A 70 -2.64 -5.16 -8.55
CA LEU A 70 -2.68 -4.93 -7.11
C LEU A 70 -3.09 -6.22 -6.38
N GLN A 71 -2.37 -6.58 -5.34
CA GLN A 71 -2.61 -7.79 -4.56
C GLN A 71 -2.53 -7.46 -3.07
N THR A 72 -3.47 -8.01 -2.29
CA THR A 72 -3.42 -7.90 -0.84
C THR A 72 -2.36 -8.85 -0.25
N ALA A 73 -1.70 -8.42 0.83
CA ALA A 73 -0.81 -9.28 1.59
C ALA A 73 -1.56 -10.27 2.50
N TYR A 74 -2.85 -10.06 2.74
CA TYR A 74 -3.68 -10.91 3.59
C TYR A 74 -4.10 -12.20 2.87
N ASP A 75 -4.05 -13.34 3.57
CA ASP A 75 -4.47 -14.64 3.02
C ASP A 75 -6.00 -14.83 3.07
N LYS A 76 -6.68 -14.15 3.99
CA LYS A 76 -8.12 -14.30 4.23
C LYS A 76 -8.74 -12.96 4.58
N GLN A 77 -9.99 -12.78 4.14
CA GLN A 77 -10.85 -11.65 4.48
C GLN A 77 -12.23 -12.21 4.84
N ILE A 78 -12.83 -11.70 5.93
CA ILE A 78 -14.20 -12.04 6.28
C ILE A 78 -15.12 -11.35 5.27
N LEU A 79 -16.11 -12.08 4.75
CA LEU A 79 -17.03 -11.53 3.76
C LEU A 79 -17.77 -10.30 4.33
N GLY A 80 -17.75 -9.20 3.58
CA GLY A 80 -18.39 -7.95 3.97
C GLY A 80 -17.61 -7.08 4.96
N THR A 81 -16.40 -7.48 5.36
CA THR A 81 -15.53 -6.66 6.23
C THR A 81 -14.34 -6.13 5.45
N GLU A 82 -13.98 -4.87 5.68
CA GLU A 82 -12.71 -4.33 5.20
C GLU A 82 -11.58 -4.66 6.17
N ILE A 83 -10.38 -4.92 5.65
CA ILE A 83 -9.21 -5.13 6.50
C ILE A 83 -8.54 -3.80 6.72
N TYR A 84 -8.39 -3.45 7.99
CA TYR A 84 -7.82 -2.19 8.42
C TYR A 84 -6.82 -2.41 9.57
N PRO A 85 -5.58 -1.88 9.49
CA PRO A 85 -4.99 -1.17 8.35
C PRO A 85 -4.77 -2.10 7.14
N PHE A 86 -4.81 -1.56 5.92
CA PHE A 86 -4.59 -2.38 4.73
C PHE A 86 -3.08 -2.61 4.46
N ILE A 87 -2.76 -3.71 3.77
CA ILE A 87 -1.41 -3.99 3.28
C ILE A 87 -1.54 -4.48 1.84
N GLU A 88 -1.06 -3.65 0.91
CA GLU A 88 -1.19 -3.88 -0.53
C GLU A 88 0.19 -3.97 -1.20
N ILE A 89 0.32 -4.88 -2.16
CA ILE A 89 1.53 -5.11 -2.94
C ILE A 89 1.25 -4.61 -4.36
N PHE A 90 1.91 -3.51 -4.73
CA PHE A 90 1.59 -2.73 -5.92
C PHE A 90 2.66 -2.90 -7.02
N PRO A 91 2.33 -3.50 -8.17
CA PRO A 91 3.28 -3.60 -9.28
C PRO A 91 3.45 -2.26 -9.99
N LEU A 92 4.67 -1.74 -10.04
CA LEU A 92 5.03 -0.53 -10.78
C LEU A 92 6.26 -0.79 -11.66
N ILE A 93 6.15 -0.56 -12.97
CA ILE A 93 7.25 -0.72 -13.93
C ILE A 93 7.12 0.32 -15.04
N GLU A 94 8.23 0.95 -15.38
CA GLU A 94 8.32 2.01 -16.41
C GLU A 94 7.82 1.56 -17.80
N ARG A 95 7.83 0.26 -18.08
CA ARG A 95 7.45 -0.31 -19.39
C ARG A 95 5.94 -0.52 -19.57
N ILE A 96 5.13 -0.34 -18.53
CA ILE A 96 3.66 -0.34 -18.67
C ILE A 96 3.21 1.06 -19.06
N ASP A 97 2.28 1.16 -20.01
CA ASP A 97 1.68 2.43 -20.39
C ASP A 97 1.07 3.17 -19.18
N SER A 98 1.07 4.49 -19.25
CA SER A 98 0.62 5.31 -18.12
C SER A 98 -0.84 5.03 -17.74
N ALA A 99 -1.71 4.71 -18.70
CA ALA A 99 -3.13 4.46 -18.45
C ALA A 99 -3.35 3.24 -17.53
N GLY A 100 -2.65 2.14 -17.80
CA GLY A 100 -2.70 0.93 -16.96
C GLY A 100 -2.08 1.13 -15.58
N GLN A 101 -1.15 2.08 -15.42
CA GLN A 101 -0.64 2.45 -14.10
C GLN A 101 -1.64 3.31 -13.32
N TYR A 102 -2.29 4.27 -13.97
CA TYR A 102 -3.33 5.09 -13.36
C TYR A 102 -4.49 4.25 -12.85
N GLU A 103 -4.98 3.27 -13.62
CA GLU A 103 -6.07 2.39 -13.16
C GLU A 103 -5.69 1.62 -11.87
N LYS A 104 -4.45 1.14 -11.77
CA LYS A 104 -3.98 0.45 -10.56
C LYS A 104 -3.92 1.42 -9.38
N MET A 105 -3.44 2.64 -9.61
CA MET A 105 -3.32 3.66 -8.58
C MET A 105 -4.68 4.14 -8.10
N ASP A 106 -5.65 4.32 -8.99
CA ASP A 106 -7.05 4.64 -8.63
C ASP A 106 -7.65 3.57 -7.73
N ARG A 107 -7.39 2.28 -8.01
CA ARG A 107 -7.85 1.17 -7.13
C ARG A 107 -7.20 1.20 -5.75
N LEU A 108 -5.95 1.65 -5.66
CA LEU A 108 -5.25 1.83 -4.38
C LEU A 108 -5.83 3.02 -3.61
N LEU A 109 -6.00 4.17 -4.28
CA LEU A 109 -6.49 5.41 -3.67
C LEU A 109 -7.96 5.32 -3.24
N LYS A 110 -8.78 4.50 -3.91
CA LYS A 110 -10.13 4.16 -3.47
C LYS A 110 -10.20 3.47 -2.10
N LYS A 111 -9.08 3.02 -1.53
CA LYS A 111 -9.03 2.50 -0.14
C LYS A 111 -8.81 3.61 0.90
N LEU A 112 -8.65 4.85 0.45
CA LEU A 112 -8.45 6.04 1.29
C LEU A 112 -9.66 6.99 1.24
N LEU A 113 -10.69 6.64 0.47
CA LEU A 113 -11.95 7.38 0.28
C LEU A 113 -13.11 6.46 0.68
#